data_AF-W1YJN9-F1
#
_entry.id   AF-W1YJN9-F1
#
_cell.length_a   1.000
_cell.length_b   1.000
_cell.length_c   1.000
_cell.angle_alpha   90.00
_cell.angle_beta   90.00
_cell.angle_gamma   90.00
#
_symmetry.space_group_name_H-M   'P 1'
#
loop_
_entity.id
_entity.type
_entity.pdbx_description
1 polymer ?
#
loop_
_entity_poly.entity_id
_entity_poly.type
_entity_poly.pdbx_seq_one_letter_code
_entity_poly.pdbx_strand_id
1 'polypeptide(L)'
;EDGQPNEESYVVLRAKFDKWLAEEAEKKGALLVSNVQVTDLITEGEGKKQRVVGVRCHDDEVYAKLVIIAEGSNTLLLEKTGLTAPTDPSTMAVGVKEVYKLKKEDLENRLMLSGDDGMAWLTLGDMT
;
A
#
# COMPACT_ATOMS: atom_id res chain seq x y z
N GLU A 1 -22.54 -26.60 -5.58
CA GLU A 1 -21.14 -26.85 -6.01
C GLU A 1 -20.34 -25.67 -5.50
N ASP A 2 -19.40 -25.97 -4.62
CA ASP A 2 -18.50 -25.01 -3.99
C ASP A 2 -17.63 -24.32 -5.04
N GLY A 3 -17.32 -23.03 -4.81
CA GLY A 3 -16.62 -22.14 -5.74
C GLY A 3 -15.27 -22.67 -6.20
N GLN A 4 -14.83 -22.21 -7.37
CA GLN A 4 -13.58 -22.65 -8.00
C GLN A 4 -12.32 -22.31 -7.16
N PRO A 5 -11.19 -23.04 -7.34
CA PRO A 5 -10.04 -23.07 -6.42
C PRO A 5 -9.11 -21.82 -6.43
N ASN A 6 -9.65 -20.59 -6.51
CA ASN A 6 -8.80 -19.40 -6.57
C ASN A 6 -9.42 -18.12 -5.97
N GLU A 7 -10.36 -18.27 -5.04
CA GLU A 7 -10.99 -17.17 -4.29
C GLU A 7 -10.43 -17.02 -2.86
N GLU A 8 -9.25 -17.58 -2.61
CA GLU A 8 -8.65 -17.62 -1.26
C GLU A 8 -8.18 -16.23 -0.82
N SER A 9 -8.75 -15.72 0.27
CA SER A 9 -8.31 -14.49 0.94
C SER A 9 -7.44 -14.83 2.15
N TYR A 10 -6.41 -14.02 2.39
CA TYR A 10 -5.46 -14.24 3.48
C TYR A 10 -5.48 -13.10 4.49
N VAL A 11 -5.41 -13.43 5.78
CA VAL A 11 -5.21 -12.46 6.85
C VAL A 11 -3.71 -12.17 6.97
N VAL A 12 -3.31 -10.94 6.65
CA VAL A 12 -1.88 -10.56 6.65
C VAL A 12 -1.55 -9.47 7.67
N LEU A 13 -0.37 -9.60 8.26
CA LEU A 13 0.31 -8.47 8.87
C LEU A 13 1.16 -7.77 7.81
N ARG A 14 0.68 -6.63 7.30
CA ARG A 14 1.34 -5.86 6.22
C ARG A 14 2.84 -5.64 6.46
N ALA A 15 3.28 -5.32 7.67
CA ALA A 15 4.70 -5.15 7.97
C ALA A 15 5.56 -6.40 7.68
N LYS A 16 4.99 -7.61 7.80
CA LYS A 16 5.68 -8.87 7.43
C LYS A 16 5.53 -9.16 5.95
N PHE A 17 4.31 -9.01 5.43
CA PHE A 17 4.00 -9.30 4.03
C PHE A 17 4.75 -8.38 3.07
N ASP A 18 4.74 -7.07 3.32
CA ASP A 18 5.39 -6.08 2.46
C ASP A 18 6.91 -6.29 2.40
N LYS A 19 7.51 -6.71 3.53
CA LYS A 19 8.93 -7.08 3.57
C LYS A 19 9.21 -8.30 2.68
N TRP A 20 8.41 -9.36 2.81
CA TRP A 20 8.55 -10.54 1.96
C TRP A 20 8.34 -10.21 0.47
N LEU A 21 7.33 -9.40 0.15
CA LEU A 21 7.04 -8.99 -1.22
C LEU A 21 8.18 -8.17 -1.83
N ALA A 22 8.79 -7.28 -1.04
CA ALA A 22 9.99 -6.55 -1.41
C ALA A 22 11.16 -7.50 -1.74
N GLU A 23 11.42 -8.49 -0.87
CA GLU A 23 12.48 -9.48 -1.10
C GLU A 23 12.23 -10.30 -2.39
N GLU A 24 10.97 -10.63 -2.69
CA GLU A 24 10.61 -11.29 -3.95
C GLU A 24 10.84 -10.38 -5.17
N ALA A 25 10.54 -9.09 -5.07
CA ALA A 25 10.82 -8.13 -6.13
C ALA A 25 12.34 -7.97 -6.37
N GLU A 26 13.13 -7.90 -5.30
CA GLU A 26 14.60 -7.82 -5.39
C GLU A 26 15.20 -9.07 -6.03
N LYS A 27 14.69 -10.27 -5.71
CA LYS A 27 15.07 -11.53 -6.40
C LYS A 27 14.79 -11.51 -7.90
N LYS A 28 13.82 -10.70 -8.34
CA LYS A 28 13.51 -10.47 -9.77
C LYS A 28 14.30 -9.31 -10.38
N GLY A 29 15.23 -8.71 -9.63
CA GLY A 29 16.13 -7.67 -10.11
C GLY A 29 15.65 -6.24 -9.88
N ALA A 30 14.57 -6.04 -9.10
CA ALA A 30 14.23 -4.71 -8.64
C ALA A 30 15.26 -4.22 -7.61
N LEU A 31 15.48 -2.90 -7.55
CA LEU A 31 16.23 -2.26 -6.48
C LEU A 31 15.24 -1.58 -5.53
N LEU A 32 15.21 -2.01 -4.27
CA LEU A 32 14.46 -1.31 -3.24
C LEU A 32 15.34 -0.28 -2.55
N VAL A 33 14.89 0.98 -2.56
CA VAL A 33 15.49 2.06 -1.77
C VAL A 33 14.47 2.48 -0.73
N SER A 34 14.78 2.24 0.55
CA SER A 34 13.91 2.56 1.69
C SER A 34 14.45 3.76 2.48
N ASN A 35 13.64 4.30 3.40
CA ASN A 35 13.95 5.52 4.17
C ASN A 35 14.25 6.75 3.31
N VAL A 36 13.67 6.79 2.10
CA VAL A 36 13.78 7.91 1.17
C VAL A 36 12.39 8.38 0.81
N GLN A 37 12.16 9.69 0.95
CA GLN A 37 10.92 10.33 0.51
C GLN A 37 11.18 11.06 -0.82
N VAL A 38 10.37 10.76 -1.83
CA VAL A 38 10.29 11.55 -3.05
C VAL A 38 9.54 12.85 -2.74
N THR A 39 10.13 13.99 -3.08
CA THR A 39 9.57 15.32 -2.79
C THR A 39 9.04 16.01 -4.04
N ASP A 40 9.59 15.71 -5.22
CA ASP A 40 9.25 16.38 -6.47
C ASP A 40 9.38 15.46 -7.69
N LEU A 41 8.62 15.75 -8.75
CA LEU A 41 8.84 15.19 -10.08
C LEU A 41 9.81 16.08 -10.86
N ILE A 42 10.77 15.46 -11.54
CA ILE A 42 11.65 16.17 -12.47
C ILE A 42 10.96 16.16 -13.84
N THR A 43 10.78 17.33 -14.44
CA THR A 43 10.12 17.47 -15.74
C THR A 43 11.00 18.23 -16.74
N GLU A 44 10.85 17.88 -18.02
CA GLU A 44 11.50 18.57 -19.14
C GLU A 44 10.47 18.98 -20.19
N GLY A 45 10.75 20.08 -20.89
CA GLY A 45 9.87 20.66 -21.90
C GLY A 45 8.77 21.54 -21.32
N GLU A 46 7.93 22.10 -22.19
CA GLU A 46 6.88 23.04 -21.80
C GLU A 46 5.54 22.70 -22.49
N GLY A 47 4.45 23.10 -21.84
CA GLY A 47 3.09 22.92 -22.32
C GLY A 47 2.82 21.45 -22.69
N LYS A 48 2.35 21.21 -23.92
CA LYS A 48 2.03 19.85 -24.40
C LYS A 48 3.24 18.92 -24.55
N LYS A 49 4.46 19.45 -24.50
CA LYS A 49 5.71 18.65 -24.61
C LYS A 49 6.31 18.34 -23.24
N GLN A 50 5.70 18.82 -22.15
CA GLN A 50 6.19 18.53 -20.81
C GLN A 50 6.08 17.02 -20.54
N ARG A 51 7.17 16.45 -20.03
CA ARG A 51 7.24 15.03 -19.65
C ARG A 51 7.97 14.87 -18.33
N VAL A 52 7.59 13.86 -17.56
CA VAL A 52 8.32 13.43 -16.35
C VAL A 52 9.55 12.64 -16.78
N VAL A 53 10.71 12.96 -16.21
CA VAL A 53 12.01 12.34 -16.53
C VAL A 53 12.71 11.75 -15.32
N GLY A 54 12.10 11.84 -14.14
CA GLY A 54 12.71 11.39 -12.90
C GLY A 54 11.98 11.92 -11.68
N VAL A 55 12.60 11.69 -10.52
CA VAL A 55 12.13 12.11 -9.21
C VAL A 55 13.28 12.75 -8.43
N ARG A 56 12.94 13.71 -7.56
CA ARG A 56 13.86 14.26 -6.57
C ARG A 56 13.55 13.69 -5.20
N CYS A 57 14.61 13.31 -4.50
CA CYS A 57 14.59 12.75 -3.15
C CYS A 57 15.43 13.67 -2.26
N HIS A 58 14.86 14.76 -1.76
CA HIS A 58 15.60 15.83 -1.09
C HIS A 58 16.72 16.41 -1.98
N ASP A 59 17.99 16.10 -1.69
CA ASP A 59 19.15 16.59 -2.43
C ASP A 59 19.55 15.67 -3.59
N ASP A 60 19.01 14.45 -3.64
CA ASP A 60 19.33 13.45 -4.67
C ASP A 60 18.32 13.49 -5.84
N GLU A 61 18.82 13.20 -7.05
CA GLU A 61 17.99 13.10 -8.25
C GLU A 61 18.12 11.71 -8.88
N VAL A 62 16.98 11.11 -9.22
CA VAL A 62 16.91 9.80 -9.88
C VAL A 62 16.15 9.94 -11.19
N TYR A 63 16.84 9.72 -12.30
CA TYR A 63 16.28 9.83 -13.65
C TYR A 63 15.73 8.50 -14.15
N ALA A 64 14.55 8.54 -14.78
CA ALA A 64 13.87 7.37 -15.30
C ALA A 64 13.10 7.68 -16.59
N LYS A 65 12.90 6.67 -17.43
CA LYS A 65 12.07 6.79 -18.65
C LYS A 65 10.57 6.83 -18.31
N LEU A 66 10.19 6.23 -17.19
CA LEU A 66 8.82 6.13 -16.70
C LEU A 66 8.85 6.23 -15.17
N VAL A 67 7.94 7.02 -14.61
CA VAL A 67 7.69 7.11 -13.17
C VAL A 67 6.27 6.61 -12.92
N ILE A 68 6.12 5.63 -12.03
CA ILE A 68 4.83 5.11 -11.59
C ILE A 68 4.55 5.66 -10.19
N ILE A 69 3.43 6.34 -10.03
CA ILE A 69 3.01 6.86 -8.73
C ILE A 69 2.19 5.80 -8.00
N ALA A 70 2.70 5.34 -6.85
CA ALA A 70 2.07 4.36 -5.98
C ALA A 70 2.13 4.80 -4.51
N GLU A 71 1.88 6.09 -4.23
CA GLU A 71 2.02 6.72 -2.90
C GLU A 71 0.87 6.44 -1.92
N GLY A 72 -0.17 5.72 -2.36
CA GLY A 72 -1.29 5.31 -1.52
C GLY A 72 -2.39 6.36 -1.42
N SER A 73 -3.17 6.32 -0.32
CA SER A 73 -4.38 7.14 -0.15
C SER A 73 -4.14 8.64 -0.01
N ASN A 74 -2.91 9.05 0.34
CA ASN A 74 -2.54 10.45 0.51
C ASN A 74 -1.67 10.87 -0.68
N THR A 75 -2.30 11.41 -1.73
CA THR A 75 -1.64 11.72 -3.00
C THR A 75 -0.90 13.06 -3.01
N LEU A 76 0.02 13.25 -2.06
CA LEU A 76 0.69 14.54 -1.83
C LEU A 76 1.56 14.98 -3.00
N LEU A 77 2.26 14.05 -3.66
CA LEU A 77 3.13 14.37 -4.80
C LEU A 77 2.30 14.76 -6.03
N LEU A 78 1.19 14.07 -6.29
CA LEU A 78 0.28 14.41 -7.38
C LEU A 78 -0.43 15.74 -7.16
N GLU A 79 -0.89 16.01 -5.93
CA GLU A 79 -1.52 17.29 -5.58
C GLU A 79 -0.52 18.44 -5.76
N LYS A 80 0.71 18.29 -5.25
CA LYS A 80 1.78 19.29 -5.39
C LYS A 80 2.13 19.58 -6.86
N THR A 81 2.07 18.58 -7.73
CA THR A 81 2.39 18.72 -9.16
C THR A 81 1.21 19.19 -10.00
N GLY A 82 0.03 19.36 -9.40
CA GLY A 82 -1.20 19.75 -10.09
C GLY A 82 -1.74 18.68 -11.05
N LEU A 83 -1.26 17.43 -10.94
CA LEU A 83 -1.73 16.30 -11.76
C LEU A 83 -3.06 15.73 -11.25
N THR A 84 -3.38 15.95 -9.97
CA THR A 84 -4.69 15.65 -9.39
C THR A 84 -5.18 16.83 -8.58
N ALA A 85 -6.50 16.94 -8.44
CA ALA A 85 -7.10 17.88 -7.51
C ALA A 85 -6.87 17.40 -6.06
N PRO A 86 -6.91 18.31 -5.07
CA PRO A 86 -6.89 17.93 -3.67
C PRO A 86 -7.96 16.88 -3.34
N THR A 87 -7.60 15.93 -2.49
CA THR A 87 -8.49 14.85 -2.08
C THR A 87 -9.74 15.40 -1.38
N ASP A 88 -10.93 15.02 -1.85
CA ASP A 88 -12.20 15.38 -1.21
C ASP A 88 -12.38 14.56 0.09
N PRO A 89 -12.44 15.21 1.27
CA PRO A 89 -12.64 14.52 2.54
C PRO A 89 -13.90 13.65 2.60
N SER A 90 -14.94 13.97 1.83
CA SER A 90 -16.19 13.20 1.78
C SER A 90 -16.04 11.81 1.13
N THR A 91 -14.94 11.60 0.39
CA THR A 91 -14.59 10.34 -0.25
C THR A 91 -13.56 9.51 0.56
N MET A 92 -13.19 9.99 1.75
CA MET A 92 -12.18 9.40 2.62
C MET A 92 -12.80 8.82 3.88
N ALA A 93 -12.18 7.76 4.42
CA ALA A 93 -12.54 7.18 5.71
C ALA A 93 -11.30 7.09 6.62
N VAL A 94 -11.47 7.44 7.89
CA VAL A 94 -10.41 7.25 8.91
C VAL A 94 -10.51 5.84 9.46
N GLY A 95 -9.49 5.03 9.22
CA GLY A 95 -9.35 3.69 9.79
C GLY A 95 -8.52 3.70 11.08
N VAL A 96 -9.03 3.06 12.13
CA VAL A 96 -8.28 2.78 13.37
C VAL A 96 -8.08 1.27 13.47
N LYS A 97 -6.88 0.84 13.88
CA LYS A 97 -6.51 -0.57 13.97
C LYS A 97 -5.78 -0.87 15.27
N GLU A 98 -6.14 -1.97 15.90
CA GLU A 98 -5.40 -2.60 16.99
C GLU A 98 -5.00 -4.03 16.60
N VAL A 99 -3.86 -4.50 17.13
CA VAL A 99 -3.38 -5.87 16.91
C VAL A 99 -3.18 -6.54 18.25
N TYR A 100 -4.00 -7.54 18.54
CA TYR A 100 -3.88 -8.34 19.75
C TYR A 100 -2.97 -9.55 19.53
N LYS A 101 -2.08 -9.82 20.49
CA LYS A 101 -1.31 -11.05 20.54
C LYS A 101 -2.01 -12.04 21.46
N LEU A 102 -2.44 -13.16 20.89
CA LEU A 102 -3.05 -14.28 21.60
C LEU A 102 -2.20 -15.54 21.41
N LYS A 103 -2.39 -16.53 22.29
CA LYS A 103 -1.84 -17.87 22.03
C LYS A 103 -2.62 -18.50 20.87
N LYS A 104 -1.98 -19.38 20.12
CA LYS A 104 -2.59 -20.03 18.95
C LYS A 104 -3.85 -20.79 19.36
N GLU A 105 -3.77 -21.53 20.46
CA GLU A 105 -4.86 -22.35 20.98
C GLU A 105 -6.06 -21.49 21.43
N ASP A 106 -5.81 -20.28 21.96
CA ASP A 106 -6.88 -19.35 22.34
C ASP A 106 -7.62 -18.81 21.10
N LEU A 107 -6.90 -18.53 20.00
CA LEU A 107 -7.48 -18.09 18.74
C LEU A 107 -8.31 -19.19 18.08
N GLU A 108 -7.73 -20.39 17.95
CA GLU A 108 -8.39 -21.56 17.36
C GLU A 108 -9.68 -21.90 18.08
N ASN A 109 -9.66 -21.94 19.42
CA ASN A 109 -10.85 -22.24 20.21
C ASN A 109 -11.94 -21.15 20.13
N ARG A 110 -11.55 -19.86 20.13
CA ARG A 110 -12.52 -18.74 20.11
C ARG A 110 -13.16 -18.53 18.76
N LEU A 111 -12.42 -18.79 17.68
CA LEU A 111 -12.82 -18.51 16.31
C LEU A 111 -13.17 -19.77 15.52
N MET A 112 -13.12 -20.95 16.17
CA MET A 112 -13.34 -22.27 15.56
C MET A 112 -12.44 -22.53 14.34
N LEU A 113 -11.16 -22.19 14.47
CA LEU A 113 -10.15 -22.35 13.41
C LEU A 113 -9.28 -23.59 13.65
N SER A 114 -8.65 -24.09 12.57
CA SER A 114 -7.69 -25.18 12.64
C SER A 114 -6.46 -24.91 11.78
N GLY A 115 -5.27 -25.31 12.23
CA GLY A 115 -4.06 -25.26 11.40
C GLY A 115 -3.69 -23.84 10.97
N ASP A 116 -3.84 -23.55 9.67
CA ASP A 116 -3.54 -22.26 9.04
C ASP A 116 -4.80 -21.54 8.53
N ASP A 117 -5.99 -21.96 8.97
CA ASP A 117 -7.26 -21.32 8.64
C ASP A 117 -7.30 -19.87 9.15
N GLY A 118 -7.96 -18.99 8.38
CA GLY A 118 -8.19 -17.60 8.73
C GLY A 118 -9.67 -17.26 8.77
N MET A 119 -10.00 -16.14 9.42
CA MET A 119 -11.36 -15.60 9.42
C MET A 119 -11.34 -14.08 9.34
N ALA A 120 -12.30 -13.53 8.61
CA ALA A 120 -12.59 -12.11 8.56
C ALA A 120 -14.05 -11.88 8.97
N TRP A 121 -14.28 -10.94 9.89
CA TRP A 121 -15.61 -10.52 10.30
C TRP A 121 -15.80 -9.03 10.09
N LEU A 122 -17.00 -8.66 9.66
CA LEU A 122 -17.48 -7.29 9.60
C LEU A 122 -18.61 -7.15 10.61
N THR A 123 -18.43 -6.26 11.58
CA THR A 123 -19.46 -5.90 12.55
C THR A 123 -20.00 -4.52 12.22
N LEU A 124 -21.33 -4.36 12.24
CA LEU A 124 -22.02 -3.08 12.07
C LEU A 124 -22.94 -2.86 13.26
N GLY A 125 -22.87 -1.68 13.87
CA GLY A 125 -23.70 -1.31 15.01
C GLY A 125 -23.44 0.13 15.44
N ASP A 126 -24.27 0.63 16.37
CA ASP A 126 -24.07 1.94 16.97
C ASP A 126 -22.94 1.91 18.01
N MET A 127 -22.19 3.00 18.10
CA MET A 127 -21.26 3.22 19.20
C MET A 127 -22.02 3.75 20.41
N THR A 128 -22.63 2.84 21.20
CA THR A 128 -23.25 3.14 22.50
C THR A 128 -22.47 2.55 23.65
#